data_AF-A0A8X8KBS3-F1
#
_entry.id   AF-A0A8X8KBS3-F1
#
_cell.length_a   1.000
_cell.length_b   1.000
_cell.length_c   1.000
_cell.angle_alpha   90.00
_cell.angle_beta   90.00
_cell.angle_gamma   90.00
#
_symmetry.space_group_name_H-M   'P 1'
#
loop_
_entity.id
_entity.type
_entity.pdbx_description
1 polymer ?
#
loop_
_entity_poly.entity_id
_entity_poly.type
_entity_poly.pdbx_seq_one_letter_code
_entity_poly.pdbx_strand_id
1 'polypeptide(L)'
;MYRAYPADTRIAADLKKTVMTYGFQVQSVTPDANQFPTRTCVKFTAPLSDAPDFHASNWVTFSPARPHAAVVRENGGICVTGLPAGSSTQM
;
A
#
# COMPACT_ATOMS: atom_id res chain seq x y z
N MET A 1 2.49 -4.31 -18.17
CA MET A 1 2.51 -5.78 -18.00
C MET A 1 3.87 -6.16 -17.42
N TYR A 2 4.04 -6.13 -16.10
CA TYR A 2 5.33 -6.46 -15.47
C TYR A 2 5.34 -7.98 -15.20
N ARG A 3 6.00 -8.75 -16.06
CA ARG A 3 6.29 -10.16 -15.77
C ARG A 3 7.34 -10.17 -14.66
N ALA A 4 6.97 -10.69 -13.49
CA ALA A 4 7.93 -11.00 -12.44
C ALA A 4 8.92 -12.04 -12.99
N TYR A 5 10.19 -11.67 -13.08
CA TYR A 5 11.31 -12.58 -13.33
C TYR A 5 12.03 -12.83 -12.00
N PRO A 6 11.52 -13.73 -11.13
CA PRO A 6 12.07 -13.96 -9.80
C PRO A 6 13.48 -14.57 -9.80
N ALA A 7 13.96 -15.06 -10.94
CA ALA A 7 15.29 -15.66 -11.10
C ALA A 7 16.35 -14.70 -11.66
N ASP A 8 15.98 -13.47 -12.04
CA ASP A 8 16.95 -12.50 -12.56
C ASP A 8 17.72 -11.86 -11.40
N THR A 9 18.98 -12.29 -11.24
CA THR A 9 19.86 -11.84 -10.16
C THR A 9 20.20 -10.36 -10.23
N ARG A 10 20.17 -9.74 -11.42
CA ARG A 10 20.37 -8.29 -11.57
C ARG A 10 19.16 -7.51 -11.06
N ILE A 11 17.95 -7.93 -11.42
CA ILE A 11 16.73 -7.25 -10.94
C ILE A 11 16.63 -7.34 -9.42
N ALA A 12 16.93 -8.50 -8.84
CA ALA A 12 16.95 -8.67 -7.39
C ALA A 12 18.00 -7.77 -6.70
N ALA A 13 19.19 -7.64 -7.29
CA ALA A 13 20.24 -6.77 -6.78
C ALA A 13 19.87 -5.28 -6.84
N ASP A 14 19.27 -4.83 -7.94
CA ASP A 14 18.80 -3.45 -8.11
C ASP A 14 17.65 -3.12 -7.14
N LEU A 15 16.72 -4.06 -6.92
CA LEU A 15 15.65 -3.90 -5.94
C LEU A 15 16.24 -3.77 -4.52
N LYS A 16 17.18 -4.65 -4.16
CA LYS A 16 17.86 -4.63 -2.85
C LYS A 16 18.64 -3.34 -2.64
N LYS A 17 19.35 -2.85 -3.67
CA LYS A 17 20.07 -1.58 -3.63
C LYS A 17 19.12 -0.40 -3.44
N THR A 18 17.99 -0.40 -4.13
CA THR A 18 16.96 0.64 -4.02
C THR A 18 16.36 0.67 -2.62
N VAL A 19 15.99 -0.49 -2.07
CA VAL A 19 15.51 -0.61 -0.67
C VAL A 19 16.54 -0.12 0.34
N MET A 20 17.82 -0.50 0.16
CA MET A 20 18.91 -0.08 1.06
C MET A 20 19.22 1.42 0.96
N THR A 21 19.02 2.03 -0.21
CA THR A 21 19.38 3.43 -0.47
C THR A 21 18.27 4.41 -0.10
N TYR A 22 17.00 4.04 -0.37
CA TYR A 22 15.85 4.92 -0.16
C TYR A 22 14.97 4.52 1.03
N GLY A 23 15.16 3.32 1.59
CA GLY A 23 14.29 2.77 2.63
C GLY A 23 12.88 2.44 2.11
N PHE A 24 12.03 2.00 3.04
CA PHE A 24 10.60 1.81 2.79
C PHE A 24 9.86 3.11 3.16
N GLN A 25 9.56 3.94 2.15
CA GLN A 25 8.94 5.24 2.34
C GLN A 25 7.60 5.32 1.60
N VAL A 26 6.72 6.21 2.07
CA VAL A 26 5.50 6.56 1.33
C VAL A 26 5.89 7.37 0.10
N GLN A 27 5.57 6.84 -1.07
CA GLN A 27 5.77 7.51 -2.36
C GLN A 27 4.61 8.47 -2.67
N SER A 28 3.37 8.03 -2.46
CA SER A 28 2.19 8.84 -2.74
C SER A 28 0.98 8.36 -1.95
N VAL A 29 0.06 9.29 -1.66
CA VAL A 29 -1.27 9.00 -1.13
C VAL A 29 -2.28 9.54 -2.13
N THR A 30 -3.11 8.65 -2.68
CA THR A 30 -4.10 9.00 -3.71
C THR A 30 -5.50 8.74 -3.17
N PRO A 31 -6.22 9.79 -2.74
CA PRO A 31 -7.62 9.68 -2.40
C PRO A 31 -8.47 9.57 -3.66
N ASP A 32 -9.41 8.64 -3.64
CA ASP A 32 -10.45 8.50 -4.65
C ASP A 32 -11.80 8.73 -3.95
N ALA A 33 -12.16 10.02 -3.93
CA ALA A 33 -13.31 10.55 -3.21
C ALA A 33 -14.60 10.50 -4.03
N ASN A 34 -14.51 10.28 -5.35
CA ASN A 34 -15.66 10.31 -6.26
C ASN A 34 -16.31 8.94 -6.45
N GLN A 35 -15.73 7.88 -5.89
CA GLN A 35 -16.33 6.54 -5.85
C GLN A 35 -16.94 6.25 -4.48
N PHE A 36 -18.03 5.49 -4.46
CA PHE A 36 -18.64 4.96 -3.24
C PHE A 36 -18.47 3.43 -3.18
N PRO A 37 -17.86 2.87 -2.12
CA PRO A 37 -17.33 3.57 -0.94
C PRO A 37 -16.05 4.36 -1.23
N THR A 38 -15.88 5.50 -0.55
CA THR A 38 -14.67 6.34 -0.66
C THR A 38 -13.42 5.54 -0.31
N ARG A 39 -12.35 5.81 -1.04
CA ARG A 39 -11.11 5.04 -1.00
C ARG A 39 -9.88 5.93 -0.90
N THR A 40 -8.79 5.42 -0.34
CA THR A 40 -7.47 6.03 -0.46
C THR A 40 -6.42 4.93 -0.61
N CYS A 41 -5.46 5.14 -1.51
CA CYS A 41 -4.33 4.23 -1.72
C CYS A 41 -3.01 4.88 -1.36
N VAL A 42 -2.20 4.18 -0.57
CA VAL A 42 -0.83 4.53 -0.21
C VAL A 42 0.11 3.67 -1.02
N LYS A 43 0.97 4.32 -1.80
CA LYS A 43 2.03 3.65 -2.56
C LYS A 43 3.37 3.86 -1.88
N PHE A 44 4.23 2.85 -1.94
CA PHE A 44 5.55 2.87 -1.32
C PHE A 44 6.67 2.89 -2.37
N THR A 45 7.86 3.32 -1.95
CA THR A 45 9.08 3.34 -2.78
C THR A 45 9.57 1.95 -3.15
N ALA A 46 9.20 0.93 -2.37
CA ALA A 46 9.47 -0.48 -2.62
C ALA A 46 8.15 -1.27 -2.62
N PRO A 47 8.07 -2.38 -3.38
CA PRO A 47 6.87 -3.20 -3.41
C PRO A 47 6.61 -3.86 -2.05
N LEU A 48 5.34 -4.04 -1.72
CA LEU A 48 4.90 -4.84 -0.58
C LEU A 48 5.19 -6.32 -0.81
N SER A 49 5.37 -7.06 0.28
CA SER A 49 5.55 -8.52 0.23
C SER A 49 4.39 -9.21 -0.49
N ASP A 50 4.71 -10.20 -1.33
CA ASP A 50 3.76 -11.11 -1.98
C ASP A 50 3.44 -12.37 -1.17
N ALA A 51 3.97 -12.46 0.05
CA ALA A 51 3.76 -13.63 0.90
C ALA A 51 2.28 -13.81 1.26
N PRO A 52 1.76 -15.06 1.31
CA PRO A 52 0.34 -15.33 1.53
C PRO A 52 -0.14 -14.95 2.94
N ASP A 53 0.78 -14.83 3.90
CA ASP A 53 0.57 -14.37 5.28
C ASP A 53 0.70 -12.84 5.43
N PHE A 54 0.88 -12.11 4.32
CA PHE A 54 0.86 -10.65 4.36
C PHE A 54 -0.57 -10.14 4.60
N HIS A 55 -0.82 -9.66 5.81
CA HIS A 55 -2.09 -9.03 6.19
C HIS A 55 -1.95 -7.50 6.20
N ALA A 56 -2.47 -6.83 5.16
CA ALA A 56 -2.37 -5.37 5.00
C ALA A 56 -2.95 -4.58 6.18
N SER A 57 -3.98 -5.11 6.85
CA SER A 57 -4.60 -4.53 8.04
C SER A 57 -3.63 -4.38 9.23
N ASN A 58 -2.59 -5.19 9.31
CA ASN A 58 -1.61 -5.13 10.41
C ASN A 58 -0.65 -3.93 10.28
N TRP A 59 -0.67 -3.24 9.14
CA TRP A 59 0.25 -2.14 8.81
C TRP A 59 -0.41 -0.76 8.86
N VAL A 60 -1.71 -0.68 9.14
CA VAL A 60 -2.48 0.56 9.17
C VAL A 60 -3.18 0.67 10.52
N THR A 61 -3.09 1.83 11.15
CA THR A 61 -3.82 2.12 12.39
C THR A 61 -4.69 3.34 12.15
N PHE A 62 -5.95 3.30 12.57
CA PHE A 62 -6.85 4.45 12.41
C PHE A 62 -7.05 5.18 13.74
N SER A 63 -7.05 6.51 13.67
CA SER A 63 -7.48 7.37 14.79
C SER A 63 -8.56 8.34 14.32
N PRO A 64 -9.81 8.23 14.81
CA PRO A 64 -10.35 7.16 15.68
C PRO A 64 -10.43 5.81 14.95
N ALA A 65 -10.60 4.72 15.71
CA ALA A 65 -10.75 3.38 15.16
C ALA A 65 -11.88 3.29 14.11
N ARG A 66 -11.62 2.62 12.99
CA ARG A 66 -12.56 2.44 11.87
C ARG A 66 -12.89 0.94 11.68
N PRO A 67 -13.89 0.40 12.39
CA PRO A 67 -14.18 -1.04 12.37
C PRO A 67 -14.74 -1.55 11.03
N HIS A 68 -15.26 -0.66 10.19
CA HIS A 68 -15.84 -0.99 8.89
C HIS A 68 -14.95 -0.60 7.70
N ALA A 69 -13.73 -0.10 7.96
CA ALA A 69 -12.77 0.17 6.90
C ALA A 69 -12.15 -1.15 6.43
N ALA A 70 -12.18 -1.40 5.13
CA ALA A 70 -11.49 -2.54 4.55
C ALA A 70 -10.09 -2.12 4.10
N VAL A 71 -9.08 -2.87 4.51
CA VAL A 71 -7.67 -2.62 4.17
C VAL A 71 -7.18 -3.77 3.29
N VAL A 72 -6.79 -3.45 2.06
CA VAL A 72 -6.37 -4.43 1.06
C VAL A 72 -5.04 -4.05 0.46
N ARG A 73 -4.31 -5.06 -0.01
CA ARG A 73 -3.12 -4.89 -0.83
C ARG A 73 -3.55 -4.81 -2.30
N GLU A 74 -3.24 -3.72 -2.97
CA GLU A 74 -3.58 -3.53 -4.38
C GLU A 74 -2.52 -2.71 -5.10
N ASN A 75 -2.17 -3.07 -6.34
CA ASN A 75 -1.24 -2.31 -7.19
C ASN A 75 0.12 -1.97 -6.54
N GLY A 76 0.61 -2.86 -5.67
CA GLY A 76 1.87 -2.68 -4.94
C GLY A 76 1.80 -1.69 -3.76
N GLY A 77 0.59 -1.27 -3.38
CA GLY A 77 0.33 -0.39 -2.24
C GLY A 77 -0.73 -0.96 -1.27
N ILE A 78 -1.01 -0.21 -0.22
CA ILE A 78 -2.11 -0.48 0.71
C ILE A 78 -3.25 0.46 0.37
N CYS A 79 -4.45 -0.07 0.20
CA CYS A 79 -5.64 0.69 -0.08
C CYS A 79 -6.69 0.47 0.99
N VAL A 80 -7.28 1.57 1.43
CA VAL A 80 -8.33 1.61 2.44
C VAL A 80 -9.63 2.05 1.77
N THR A 81 -10.70 1.28 1.95
CA THR A 81 -12.06 1.60 1.47
C THR A 81 -13.03 1.69 2.64
N GLY A 82 -14.17 2.37 2.42
CA GLY A 82 -15.17 2.59 3.49
C GLY A 82 -14.84 3.80 4.36
N LEU A 83 -14.04 4.74 3.85
CA LEU A 83 -13.72 5.97 4.55
C LEU A 83 -14.93 6.93 4.52
N PRO A 84 -15.17 7.74 5.58
CA PRO A 84 -16.25 8.72 5.57
C PRO A 84 -15.98 9.82 4.53
N ALA A 85 -16.92 10.03 3.61
CA ALA A 85 -16.84 11.12 2.65
C ALA A 85 -16.85 12.49 3.36
N GLY A 86 -16.05 13.44 2.86
CA GLY A 86 -16.00 14.81 3.38
C GLY A 86 -15.32 14.96 4.76
N SER A 87 -14.66 13.91 5.28
CA SER A 87 -13.93 13.97 6.55
C SER A 87 -12.45 13.63 6.35
N SER A 88 -11.57 14.26 7.14
CA SER A 88 -10.18 13.83 7.25
C SER A 88 -10.10 12.56 8.12
N THR A 89 -9.30 11.58 7.68
CA THR A 89 -9.00 10.37 8.45
C THR A 89 -7.51 10.34 8.74
N GLN A 90 -7.14 10.18 10.00
CA GLN A 90 -5.75 9.95 10.40
C GLN A 90 -5.47 8.45 10.36
N MET A 91 -4.43 8.08 9.61
CA MET A 91 -3.98 6.70 9.40
C MET A 91 -2.46 6.59 9.40
#